data_AF-A0A397Y3S0-F1
#
_entry.id   AF-A0A397Y3S0-F1
#
_cell.length_a   1.000
_cell.length_b   1.000
_cell.length_c   1.000
_cell.angle_alpha   90.00
_cell.angle_beta   90.00
_cell.angle_gamma   90.00
#
_symmetry.space_group_name_H-M   'P 1'
#
loop_
_entity.id
_entity.type
_entity.pdbx_description
1 polymer ?
#
loop_
_entity_poly.entity_id
_entity_poly.type
_entity_poly.pdbx_seq_one_letter_code
_entity_poly.pdbx_strand_id
1 'polypeptide(L)'
;MAYPSKHNDSYSATKAEGEALIMDANGCNGLLTCCIRPSSIFGPGDRLLVPSLVAAARAGKSKFIIGDGNNLYDFTYVENVAHAHVCAERALASGGDVSSKASGQAYFITNMEPIKFWEFMSQLLEGLGYERPSIKIPAFVMMPIAYVVELIYKLLGPYGMKVPQLTPSRVRLLSCSRTFDCTKAKDRLGYAPVVPLQEGIRRTIDSFSHLTAGSQSKREGLSKASRILGGGKVADTLLWKDLKQTLTAVLILVSIYYNFVATGSTIITALSKALLVSSVFLFLHGILPEKIFGYTIEKIPASKFHVSKDTSHHLSLSVVTSWNTTVKALKSLCQGNDWSFFLKVVFVLLIMSFAGAVSLHSIFVIGLPIAFIVFLVYEKKEQEIDSVMLGFKSFACKRKNEVSEKLFGSKKYD
;
A
#
# COMPACT_ATOMS: atom_id res chain seq x y z
N MET A 1 4.82 45.62 3.97
CA MET A 1 3.89 44.76 3.18
C MET A 1 2.95 44.13 4.19
N ALA A 2 1.64 44.17 3.99
CA ALA A 2 0.71 43.66 4.99
C ALA A 2 0.72 42.11 4.98
N TYR A 3 0.98 41.50 6.14
CA TYR A 3 0.80 40.07 6.34
C TYR A 3 -0.71 39.75 6.43
N PRO A 4 -1.16 38.58 5.94
CA PRO A 4 -2.56 38.22 6.04
C PRO A 4 -2.95 38.00 7.51
N SER A 5 -4.13 38.47 7.91
CA SER A 5 -4.66 38.28 9.27
C SER A 5 -4.95 36.80 9.59
N LYS A 6 -5.17 35.98 8.56
CA LYS A 6 -5.40 34.54 8.66
C LYS A 6 -4.39 33.76 7.82
N HIS A 7 -3.61 32.90 8.49
CA HIS A 7 -2.62 32.04 7.85
C HIS A 7 -3.23 30.69 7.45
N ASN A 8 -2.68 30.06 6.41
CA ASN A 8 -3.13 28.75 5.93
C ASN A 8 -2.75 27.60 6.87
N ASP A 9 -1.61 27.71 7.52
CA ASP A 9 -1.08 26.72 8.46
C ASP A 9 -0.14 27.41 9.47
N SER A 10 0.18 26.70 10.55
CA SER A 10 1.07 27.19 11.61
C SER A 10 2.49 27.47 11.11
N TYR A 11 2.97 26.73 10.11
CA TYR A 11 4.30 26.95 9.53
C TYR A 11 4.37 28.30 8.81
N SER A 12 3.34 28.64 8.04
CA SER A 12 3.22 29.92 7.35
C SER A 12 3.14 31.09 8.33
N ALA A 13 2.44 30.90 9.46
CA ALA A 13 2.37 31.90 10.53
C ALA A 13 3.73 32.19 11.15
N THR A 14 4.48 31.15 11.55
CA THR A 14 5.81 31.34 12.16
C THR A 14 6.82 31.94 11.18
N LYS A 15 6.72 31.62 9.88
CA LYS A 15 7.56 32.25 8.85
C LYS A 15 7.21 33.71 8.61
N ALA A 16 5.94 34.09 8.67
CA ALA A 16 5.52 35.49 8.56
C ALA A 16 6.00 36.32 9.76
N GLU A 17 5.90 35.77 10.98
CA GLU A 17 6.42 36.41 12.20
C GLU A 17 7.93 36.60 12.14
N GLY A 18 8.68 35.56 11.74
CA GLY A 18 10.12 35.67 11.55
C GLY A 18 10.52 36.71 10.49
N GLU A 19 9.75 36.83 9.41
CA GLU A 19 9.96 37.88 8.41
C GLU A 19 9.73 39.27 9.00
N ALA A 20 8.68 39.46 9.80
CA ALA A 20 8.41 40.75 10.46
C ALA A 20 9.58 41.18 11.36
N LEU A 21 10.11 40.26 12.18
CA LEU A 21 11.24 40.54 13.06
C LEU A 21 12.50 40.96 12.29
N ILE A 22 12.81 40.31 11.17
CA ILE A 22 13.97 40.65 10.32
C ILE A 22 13.78 42.02 9.66
N MET A 23 12.56 42.33 9.26
CA MET A 23 12.22 43.61 8.64
C MET A 23 12.30 44.77 9.64
N ASP A 24 11.88 44.54 10.88
CA ASP A 24 11.97 45.53 11.97
C ASP A 24 13.43 45.79 12.40
N ALA A 25 14.31 44.79 12.26
CA ALA A 25 15.74 44.93 12.54
C ALA A 25 16.51 45.70 11.45
N ASN A 26 15.89 46.00 10.29
CA ASN A 26 16.56 46.72 9.21
C ASN A 26 16.90 48.16 9.62
N GLY A 27 18.16 48.54 9.45
CA GLY A 27 18.68 49.87 9.80
C GLY A 27 19.08 50.01 11.27
N CYS A 28 18.71 49.07 12.15
CA CYS A 28 19.15 49.07 13.54
C CYS A 28 20.66 48.79 13.63
N ASN A 29 21.42 49.67 14.29
CA ASN A 29 22.87 49.55 14.44
C ASN A 29 23.65 49.38 13.11
N GLY A 30 23.11 49.91 12.00
CA GLY A 30 23.72 49.79 10.67
C GLY A 30 23.54 48.42 10.01
N LEU A 31 22.73 47.52 10.58
CA LEU A 31 22.40 46.23 9.98
C LEU A 31 21.44 46.41 8.81
N LEU A 32 21.78 45.88 7.64
CA LEU A 32 20.91 45.86 6.48
C LEU A 32 20.33 44.47 6.28
N THR A 33 19.02 44.39 6.10
CA THR A 33 18.31 43.13 5.95
C THR A 33 17.47 43.09 4.69
N CYS A 34 17.22 41.89 4.17
CA CYS A 34 16.19 41.65 3.17
C CYS A 34 15.65 40.23 3.34
N CYS A 35 14.46 39.98 2.78
CA CYS A 35 13.79 38.70 2.91
C CYS A 35 13.57 38.07 1.53
N ILE A 36 14.00 36.81 1.37
CA ILE A 36 13.83 36.06 0.12
C ILE A 36 12.65 35.08 0.29
N ARG A 37 11.70 35.14 -0.65
CA ARG A 37 10.49 34.30 -0.71
C ARG A 37 10.56 33.44 -1.97
N PRO A 38 11.26 32.30 -1.94
CA PRO A 38 11.30 31.40 -3.08
C PRO A 38 9.92 30.76 -3.30
N SER A 39 9.55 30.54 -4.56
CA SER A 39 8.41 29.70 -4.89
C SER A 39 8.72 28.22 -4.62
N SER A 40 7.84 27.30 -5.04
CA SER A 40 8.04 25.85 -4.83
C SER A 40 9.42 25.41 -5.34
N ILE A 41 10.31 25.06 -4.40
CA ILE A 41 11.68 24.67 -4.69
C ILE A 41 11.71 23.22 -5.17
N PHE A 42 12.47 22.96 -6.24
CA PHE A 42 12.75 21.61 -6.71
C PHE A 42 14.22 21.50 -7.13
N GLY A 43 14.77 20.29 -7.12
CA GLY A 43 16.16 20.06 -7.49
C GLY A 43 16.73 18.76 -6.90
N PRO A 44 18.01 18.47 -7.20
CA PRO A 44 18.77 17.43 -6.54
C PRO A 44 18.68 17.52 -5.01
N GLY A 45 18.47 16.39 -4.34
CA GLY A 45 18.37 16.34 -2.87
C GLY A 45 17.03 16.79 -2.28
N ASP A 46 16.02 17.10 -3.11
CA ASP A 46 14.67 17.35 -2.63
C ASP A 46 14.10 16.18 -1.81
N ARG A 47 13.55 16.51 -0.65
CA ARG A 47 13.03 15.53 0.32
C ARG A 47 11.51 15.45 0.32
N LEU A 48 10.83 16.39 -0.32
CA LEU A 48 9.39 16.58 -0.17
C LEU A 48 8.65 16.29 -1.46
N LEU A 49 9.01 16.95 -2.57
CA LEU A 49 8.23 16.93 -3.79
C LEU A 49 8.42 15.62 -4.58
N VAL A 50 9.64 15.33 -5.02
CA VAL A 50 9.97 14.15 -5.82
C VAL A 50 9.69 12.85 -5.06
N PRO A 51 10.10 12.67 -3.79
CA PRO A 51 9.81 11.43 -3.07
C PRO A 51 8.31 11.20 -2.84
N SER A 52 7.54 12.25 -2.53
CA SER A 52 6.08 12.13 -2.36
C SER A 52 5.38 11.81 -3.68
N LEU A 53 5.83 12.42 -4.78
CA LEU A 53 5.31 12.18 -6.12
C LEU A 53 5.55 10.72 -6.55
N VAL A 54 6.76 10.21 -6.34
CA VAL A 54 7.12 8.81 -6.60
C VAL A 54 6.33 7.86 -5.68
N ALA A 55 6.17 8.18 -4.41
CA ALA A 55 5.38 7.35 -3.49
C ALA A 55 3.91 7.27 -3.93
N ALA A 56 3.34 8.39 -4.39
CA ALA A 56 1.99 8.42 -4.95
C ALA A 56 1.89 7.60 -6.24
N ALA A 57 2.88 7.67 -7.12
CA ALA A 57 2.94 6.89 -8.35
C ALA A 57 3.03 5.38 -8.08
N ARG A 58 3.91 4.97 -7.16
CA ARG A 58 4.03 3.57 -6.72
C ARG A 58 2.77 3.04 -6.07
N ALA A 59 2.00 3.90 -5.40
CA ALA A 59 0.70 3.55 -4.83
C ALA A 59 -0.46 3.54 -5.85
N GLY A 60 -0.18 3.78 -7.15
CA GLY A 60 -1.19 3.87 -8.20
C GLY A 60 -2.07 5.13 -8.13
N LYS A 61 -1.68 6.12 -7.33
CA LYS A 61 -2.45 7.35 -7.06
C LYS A 61 -2.04 8.52 -7.97
N SER A 62 -0.97 8.40 -8.75
CA SER A 62 -0.51 9.45 -9.68
C SER A 62 -1.42 9.62 -10.89
N LYS A 63 -2.39 8.74 -11.11
CA LYS A 63 -3.28 8.77 -12.29
C LYS A 63 -4.26 9.95 -12.29
N PHE A 64 -4.45 10.58 -11.12
CA PHE A 64 -5.48 11.60 -10.90
C PHE A 64 -4.95 13.03 -10.97
N ILE A 65 -5.66 13.87 -11.72
CA ILE A 65 -5.51 15.32 -11.78
C ILE A 65 -6.66 15.93 -10.99
N ILE A 66 -6.35 16.75 -10.00
CA ILE A 66 -7.35 17.47 -9.20
C ILE A 66 -7.64 18.82 -9.87
N GLY A 67 -8.90 19.05 -10.22
CA GLY A 67 -9.34 20.23 -10.98
C GLY A 67 -9.33 20.00 -12.49
N ASP A 68 -9.27 21.10 -13.25
CA ASP A 68 -9.29 21.08 -14.71
C ASP A 68 -7.89 20.86 -15.34
N GLY A 69 -6.84 21.02 -14.53
CA GLY A 69 -5.44 20.86 -14.89
C GLY A 69 -4.79 22.11 -15.48
N ASN A 70 -5.48 23.25 -15.53
CA ASN A 70 -4.96 24.49 -16.13
C ASN A 70 -4.35 25.46 -15.11
N ASN A 71 -4.18 25.04 -13.85
CA ASN A 71 -3.60 25.88 -12.83
C ASN A 71 -2.11 26.14 -13.08
N LEU A 72 -1.76 27.41 -13.23
CA LEU A 72 -0.39 27.87 -13.42
C LEU A 72 0.35 27.94 -12.08
N TYR A 73 1.62 27.54 -12.09
CA TYR A 73 2.46 27.49 -10.92
C TYR A 73 3.89 27.94 -11.22
N ASP A 74 4.49 28.67 -10.30
CA ASP A 74 5.91 28.96 -10.32
C ASP A 74 6.70 27.93 -9.52
N PHE A 75 7.63 27.26 -10.18
CA PHE A 75 8.66 26.44 -9.56
C PHE A 75 10.00 27.17 -9.62
N THR A 76 10.87 26.97 -8.63
CA THR A 76 12.22 27.54 -8.62
C THR A 76 13.23 26.43 -8.44
N TYR A 77 14.22 26.37 -9.33
CA TYR A 77 15.31 25.42 -9.20
C TYR A 77 16.21 25.77 -7.99
N VAL A 78 16.63 24.77 -7.22
CA VAL A 78 17.38 24.96 -5.96
C VAL A 78 18.65 25.83 -6.12
N GLU A 79 19.38 25.68 -7.22
CA GLU A 79 20.57 26.50 -7.49
C GLU A 79 20.21 27.96 -7.81
N ASN A 80 19.05 28.21 -8.44
CA ASN A 80 18.58 29.58 -8.67
C ASN A 80 18.17 30.25 -7.35
N VAL A 81 17.62 29.50 -6.40
CA VAL A 81 17.37 30.00 -5.04
C VAL A 81 18.69 30.38 -4.36
N ALA A 82 19.71 29.53 -4.45
CA ALA A 82 21.03 29.84 -3.90
C ALA A 82 21.65 31.07 -4.59
N HIS A 83 21.53 31.17 -5.91
CA HIS A 83 21.97 32.33 -6.68
C HIS A 83 21.26 33.61 -6.22
N ALA A 84 19.96 33.57 -5.95
CA ALA A 84 19.22 34.72 -5.43
C ALA A 84 19.76 35.20 -4.07
N HIS A 85 20.23 34.30 -3.20
CA HIS A 85 20.87 34.69 -1.93
C HIS A 85 22.19 35.42 -2.19
N VAL A 86 22.98 34.95 -3.15
CA VAL A 86 24.24 35.61 -3.54
C VAL A 86 23.96 36.98 -4.16
N CYS A 87 22.94 37.12 -5.01
CA CYS A 87 22.51 38.41 -5.56
C CYS A 87 22.09 39.37 -4.45
N ALA A 88 21.32 38.88 -3.47
CA ALA A 88 20.86 39.68 -2.35
C ALA A 88 22.03 40.18 -1.48
N GLU A 89 22.97 39.30 -1.14
CA GLU A 89 24.17 39.65 -0.38
C GLU A 89 24.97 40.73 -1.12
N ARG A 90 25.26 40.54 -2.41
CA ARG A 90 25.98 41.51 -3.23
C ARG A 90 25.27 42.86 -3.29
N ALA A 91 23.94 42.86 -3.46
CA ALA A 91 23.16 44.09 -3.54
C ALA A 91 23.20 44.88 -2.22
N LEU A 92 23.15 44.19 -1.08
CA LEU A 92 23.28 44.81 0.24
C LEU A 92 24.72 45.28 0.53
N ALA A 93 25.74 44.53 0.08
CA ALA A 93 27.15 44.88 0.28
C ALA A 93 27.64 46.01 -0.64
N SER A 94 26.92 46.30 -1.73
CA SER A 94 27.34 47.28 -2.76
C SER A 94 27.44 48.73 -2.25
N GLY A 95 26.83 49.04 -1.10
CA GLY A 95 26.75 50.41 -0.59
C GLY A 95 25.92 51.35 -1.46
N GLY A 96 25.82 52.62 -1.03
CA GLY A 96 25.12 53.68 -1.75
C GLY A 96 23.64 53.39 -2.06
N ASP A 97 23.17 53.90 -3.19
CA ASP A 97 21.78 53.82 -3.62
C ASP A 97 21.29 52.39 -3.88
N VAL A 98 22.18 51.50 -4.32
CA VAL A 98 21.83 50.09 -4.61
C VAL A 98 21.44 49.37 -3.32
N SER A 99 22.28 49.49 -2.30
CA SER A 99 22.03 48.92 -0.98
C SER A 99 20.77 49.49 -0.32
N SER A 100 20.57 50.81 -0.40
CA SER A 100 19.37 51.46 0.13
C SER A 100 18.09 50.93 -0.52
N LYS A 101 18.08 50.77 -1.85
CA LYS A 101 16.94 50.21 -2.60
C LYS A 101 16.71 48.73 -2.31
N ALA A 102 17.77 47.96 -2.07
CA ALA A 102 17.72 46.53 -1.83
C ALA A 102 17.26 46.17 -0.41
N SER A 103 17.68 46.96 0.59
CA SER A 103 17.42 46.72 2.02
C SER A 103 15.96 46.95 2.44
N GLY A 104 15.57 46.39 3.59
CA GLY A 104 14.26 46.56 4.22
C GLY A 104 13.10 46.05 3.40
N GLN A 105 13.31 44.99 2.60
CA GLN A 105 12.35 44.54 1.61
C GLN A 105 12.29 43.02 1.46
N ALA A 106 11.10 42.52 1.14
CA ALA A 106 10.87 41.15 0.72
C ALA A 106 10.83 41.02 -0.81
N TYR A 107 11.38 39.93 -1.33
CA TYR A 107 11.52 39.61 -2.75
C TYR A 107 11.00 38.21 -3.05
N PHE A 108 10.09 38.09 -4.03
CA PHE A 108 9.70 36.79 -4.55
C PHE A 108 10.72 36.32 -5.58
N ILE A 109 11.15 35.06 -5.44
CA ILE A 109 12.13 34.44 -6.34
C ILE A 109 11.44 33.28 -7.07
N THR A 110 11.47 33.34 -8.40
CA THR A 110 10.91 32.32 -9.30
C THR A 110 11.93 31.99 -10.40
N ASN A 111 11.68 30.94 -11.19
CA ASN A 111 12.42 30.69 -12.44
C ASN A 111 12.01 31.62 -13.60
N MET A 112 11.05 32.54 -13.40
CA MET A 112 10.48 33.38 -14.47
C MET A 112 9.86 32.60 -15.65
N GLU A 113 9.53 31.32 -15.44
CA GLU A 113 8.95 30.41 -16.43
C GLU A 113 7.71 29.72 -15.84
N PRO A 114 6.55 30.39 -15.76
CA PRO A 114 5.34 29.79 -15.22
C PRO A 114 4.91 28.58 -16.07
N ILE A 115 4.64 27.46 -15.41
CA ILE A 115 4.23 26.21 -16.05
C ILE A 115 2.93 25.70 -15.40
N LYS A 116 2.12 24.94 -16.15
CA LYS A 116 0.97 24.25 -15.55
C LYS A 116 1.47 23.26 -14.50
N PHE A 117 0.87 23.28 -13.30
CA PHE A 117 1.27 22.42 -12.19
C PHE A 117 1.33 20.95 -12.61
N TRP A 118 0.27 20.47 -13.28
CA TRP A 118 0.18 19.08 -13.71
C TRP A 118 1.10 18.74 -14.87
N GLU A 119 1.51 19.72 -15.69
CA GLU A 119 2.51 19.53 -16.73
C GLU A 119 3.89 19.30 -16.11
N PHE A 120 4.25 20.12 -15.13
CA PHE A 120 5.48 19.94 -14.37
C PHE A 120 5.54 18.58 -13.67
N MET A 121 4.44 18.16 -13.00
CA MET A 121 4.36 16.84 -12.37
C MET A 121 4.47 15.71 -13.41
N SER A 122 3.88 15.88 -14.60
CA SER A 122 3.95 14.91 -15.69
C SER A 122 5.39 14.73 -16.19
N GLN A 123 6.13 15.83 -16.41
CA GLN A 123 7.53 15.76 -16.86
C GLN A 123 8.43 15.02 -15.86
N LEU A 124 8.24 15.26 -14.56
CA LEU A 124 8.96 14.51 -13.51
C LEU A 124 8.60 13.02 -13.49
N LEU A 125 7.31 12.69 -13.60
CA LEU A 125 6.84 11.30 -13.59
C LEU A 125 7.35 10.53 -14.82
N GLU A 126 7.21 11.10 -16.01
CA GLU A 126 7.68 10.52 -17.27
C GLU A 126 9.20 10.34 -17.26
N GLY A 127 9.94 11.35 -16.82
CA GLY A 127 11.40 11.28 -16.69
C GLY A 127 11.88 10.17 -15.74
N LEU A 128 11.08 9.84 -14.71
CA LEU A 128 11.35 8.74 -13.79
C LEU A 128 10.78 7.38 -14.24
N GLY A 129 10.12 7.33 -15.40
CA GLY A 129 9.54 6.10 -15.98
C GLY A 129 8.16 5.72 -15.42
N TYR A 130 7.43 6.66 -14.81
CA TYR A 130 6.06 6.46 -14.31
C TYR A 130 5.00 6.93 -15.31
N GLU A 131 3.78 6.40 -15.19
CA GLU A 131 2.64 6.80 -16.03
C GLU A 131 2.22 8.26 -15.78
N ARG A 132 1.89 8.94 -16.88
CA ARG A 132 1.36 10.31 -16.87
C ARG A 132 -0.03 10.37 -16.21
N PRO A 133 -0.31 11.36 -15.34
CA PRO A 133 -1.66 11.63 -14.84
C PRO A 133 -2.63 11.95 -15.99
N SER A 134 -3.81 11.33 -16.02
CA SER A 134 -4.78 11.50 -17.12
C SER A 134 -6.24 11.64 -16.66
N ILE A 135 -6.57 11.12 -15.48
CA ILE A 135 -7.94 11.10 -14.97
C ILE A 135 -8.22 12.38 -14.21
N LYS A 136 -9.08 13.25 -14.75
CA LYS A 136 -9.46 14.51 -14.09
C LYS A 136 -10.59 14.30 -13.10
N ILE A 137 -10.40 14.79 -11.87
CA ILE A 137 -11.41 14.81 -10.82
C ILE A 137 -11.70 16.28 -10.47
N PRO A 138 -12.94 16.77 -10.65
CA PRO A 138 -13.28 18.14 -10.29
C PRO A 138 -13.00 18.46 -8.81
N ALA A 139 -12.41 19.63 -8.55
CA ALA A 139 -12.02 20.03 -7.20
C ALA A 139 -13.23 20.09 -6.23
N PHE A 140 -14.41 20.46 -6.72
CA PHE A 140 -15.64 20.50 -5.90
C PHE A 140 -16.07 19.12 -5.38
N VAL A 141 -15.66 18.03 -6.02
CA VAL A 141 -15.89 16.65 -5.54
C VAL A 141 -14.84 16.28 -4.49
N MET A 142 -13.58 16.66 -4.71
CA MET A 142 -12.48 16.32 -3.79
C MET A 142 -12.52 17.12 -2.48
N MET A 143 -13.04 18.35 -2.49
CA MET A 143 -13.07 19.22 -1.32
C MET A 143 -13.93 18.65 -0.17
N PRO A 144 -15.20 18.23 -0.37
CA PRO A 144 -15.99 17.57 0.67
C PRO A 144 -15.33 16.32 1.24
N ILE A 145 -14.74 15.48 0.37
CA ILE A 145 -14.01 14.27 0.79
C ILE A 145 -12.84 14.65 1.71
N ALA A 146 -12.08 15.68 1.35
CA ALA A 146 -10.96 16.14 2.17
C ALA A 146 -11.42 16.68 3.54
N TYR A 147 -12.56 17.37 3.62
CA TYR A 147 -13.13 17.80 4.90
C TYR A 147 -13.57 16.63 5.78
N VAL A 148 -14.18 15.60 5.19
CA VAL A 148 -14.55 14.38 5.92
C VAL A 148 -13.31 13.66 6.45
N VAL A 149 -12.26 13.55 5.63
CA VAL A 149 -10.99 12.94 6.04
C VAL A 149 -10.33 13.75 7.17
N GLU A 150 -10.36 15.08 7.11
CA GLU A 150 -9.84 15.93 8.18
C GLU A 150 -10.66 15.79 9.48
N LEU A 151 -11.99 15.69 9.39
CA LEU A 151 -12.87 15.46 10.53
C LEU A 151 -12.57 14.11 11.20
N ILE A 152 -12.45 13.04 10.40
CA ILE A 152 -12.08 11.71 10.88
C ILE A 152 -10.70 11.75 11.54
N TYR A 153 -9.73 12.47 10.97
CA TYR A 153 -8.41 12.62 11.56
C TYR A 153 -8.43 13.40 12.87
N LYS A 154 -9.27 14.44 13.01
CA LYS A 154 -9.43 15.14 14.29
C LYS A 154 -9.99 14.22 15.38
N LEU A 155 -10.86 13.28 15.01
CA LEU A 155 -11.46 12.31 15.92
C LEU A 155 -10.51 11.16 16.28
N LEU A 156 -9.79 10.62 15.29
CA LEU A 156 -8.97 9.40 15.42
C LEU A 156 -7.47 9.65 15.53
N GLY A 157 -7.01 10.88 15.29
CA GLY A 157 -5.61 11.32 15.41
C GLY A 157 -5.02 11.04 16.79
N PRO A 158 -5.71 11.37 17.91
CA PRO A 158 -5.24 11.01 19.25
C PRO A 158 -5.05 9.50 19.48
N TYR A 159 -5.70 8.66 18.67
CA TYR A 159 -5.63 7.20 18.74
C TYR A 159 -4.58 6.60 17.80
N GLY A 160 -3.66 7.42 17.27
CA GLY A 160 -2.51 6.96 16.48
C GLY A 160 -2.75 6.90 14.97
N MET A 161 -3.81 7.53 14.45
CA MET A 161 -3.98 7.68 13.00
C MET A 161 -2.85 8.54 12.42
N LYS A 162 -2.20 8.07 11.34
CA LYS A 162 -1.19 8.84 10.60
C LYS A 162 -1.84 10.03 9.88
N VAL A 163 -1.11 11.14 9.78
CA VAL A 163 -1.57 12.36 9.08
C VAL A 163 -2.04 12.01 7.66
N PRO A 164 -3.29 12.34 7.30
CA PRO A 164 -3.81 12.03 5.97
C PRO A 164 -3.10 12.85 4.90
N GLN A 165 -2.82 12.22 3.77
CA GLN A 165 -2.26 12.88 2.59
C GLN A 165 -3.29 13.75 1.86
N LEU A 166 -4.59 13.50 2.07
CA LEU A 166 -5.67 14.27 1.49
C LEU A 166 -6.24 15.23 2.53
N THR A 167 -5.78 16.48 2.51
CA THR A 167 -6.29 17.57 3.35
C THR A 167 -6.86 18.69 2.49
N PRO A 168 -7.84 19.48 2.98
CA PRO A 168 -8.40 20.60 2.22
C PRO A 168 -7.34 21.59 1.75
N SER A 169 -6.33 21.87 2.59
CA SER A 169 -5.20 22.73 2.22
C SER A 169 -4.41 22.19 1.03
N ARG A 170 -4.17 20.87 0.96
CA ARG A 170 -3.48 20.24 -0.16
C ARG A 170 -4.34 20.23 -1.42
N VAL A 171 -5.63 19.91 -1.31
CA VAL A 171 -6.55 19.97 -2.46
C VAL A 171 -6.56 21.37 -3.06
N ARG A 172 -6.65 22.40 -2.22
CA ARG A 172 -6.61 23.81 -2.65
C ARG A 172 -5.27 24.19 -3.28
N LEU A 173 -4.16 23.70 -2.73
CA LEU A 173 -2.82 23.92 -3.30
C LEU A 173 -2.68 23.32 -4.70
N LEU A 174 -3.29 22.15 -4.93
CA LEU A 174 -3.25 21.41 -6.20
C LEU A 174 -4.23 21.95 -7.24
N SER A 175 -5.28 22.66 -6.84
CA SER A 175 -6.31 23.19 -7.74
C SER A 175 -6.17 24.68 -8.08
N CYS A 176 -5.52 25.48 -7.23
CA CYS A 176 -5.40 26.92 -7.45
C CYS A 176 -4.13 27.29 -8.24
N SER A 177 -4.24 28.33 -9.08
CA SER A 177 -3.08 28.96 -9.72
C SER A 177 -2.30 29.79 -8.70
N ARG A 178 -0.96 29.69 -8.72
CA ARG A 178 -0.03 30.49 -7.92
C ARG A 178 1.15 30.93 -8.75
N THR A 179 1.13 32.18 -9.18
CA THR A 179 2.26 32.85 -9.83
C THR A 179 2.67 34.07 -9.02
N PHE A 180 3.96 34.40 -9.05
CA PHE A 180 4.55 35.51 -8.30
C PHE A 180 5.30 36.45 -9.23
N ASP A 181 5.22 37.75 -8.91
CA ASP A 181 5.98 38.77 -9.63
C ASP A 181 7.42 38.84 -9.09
N CYS A 182 8.38 38.53 -9.96
CA CYS A 182 9.81 38.55 -9.68
C CYS A 182 10.50 39.84 -10.18
N THR A 183 9.75 40.78 -10.77
CA THR A 183 10.28 42.05 -11.34
C THR A 183 11.08 42.83 -10.30
N LYS A 184 10.57 42.90 -9.07
CA LYS A 184 11.24 43.59 -7.96
C LYS A 184 12.62 43.01 -7.64
N ALA A 185 12.78 41.68 -7.70
CA ALA A 185 14.06 41.02 -7.43
C ALA A 185 15.04 41.26 -8.58
N LYS A 186 14.55 41.25 -9.82
CA LYS A 186 15.34 41.57 -11.01
C LYS A 186 15.89 43.00 -10.95
N ASP A 187 15.04 43.96 -10.64
CA ASP A 187 15.41 45.38 -10.70
C ASP A 187 16.29 45.82 -9.53
N ARG A 188 16.05 45.29 -8.32
CA ARG A 188 16.72 45.76 -7.10
C ARG A 188 17.87 44.88 -6.64
N LEU A 189 17.85 43.59 -6.95
CA LEU A 189 18.90 42.64 -6.60
C LEU A 189 19.75 42.22 -7.80
N GLY A 190 19.36 42.58 -9.03
CA GLY A 190 20.00 42.08 -10.25
C GLY A 190 19.80 40.57 -10.45
N TYR A 191 18.75 39.99 -9.86
CA TYR A 191 18.50 38.55 -9.96
C TYR A 191 17.97 38.16 -11.34
N ALA A 192 18.61 37.16 -11.94
CA ALA A 192 18.08 36.43 -13.09
C ALA A 192 18.34 34.92 -12.89
N PRO A 193 17.40 34.04 -13.26
CA PRO A 193 17.61 32.60 -13.16
C PRO A 193 18.79 32.17 -14.05
N VAL A 194 19.73 31.41 -13.48
CA VAL A 194 20.93 30.93 -14.19
C VAL A 194 20.64 29.59 -14.87
N VAL A 195 19.80 28.77 -14.24
CA VAL A 195 19.40 27.46 -14.77
C VAL A 195 17.95 27.53 -15.28
N PRO A 196 17.69 27.25 -16.56
CA PRO A 196 16.34 27.22 -17.10
C PRO A 196 15.55 26.03 -16.54
N LEU A 197 14.22 26.14 -16.53
CA LEU A 197 13.31 25.18 -15.89
C LEU A 197 13.52 23.76 -16.41
N GLN A 198 13.61 23.60 -17.74
CA GLN A 198 13.78 22.29 -18.39
C GLN A 198 15.10 21.61 -17.99
N GLU A 199 16.19 22.35 -17.92
CA GLU A 199 17.48 21.81 -17.46
C GLU A 199 17.42 21.46 -15.97
N GLY A 200 16.76 22.28 -15.16
CA GLY A 200 16.52 21.98 -13.74
C GLY A 200 15.75 20.67 -13.56
N ILE A 201 14.71 20.43 -14.38
CA ILE A 201 13.92 19.18 -14.35
C ILE A 201 14.80 17.99 -14.72
N ARG A 202 15.59 18.10 -15.80
CA ARG A 202 16.52 17.06 -16.24
C ARG A 202 17.52 16.68 -15.14
N ARG A 203 18.21 17.66 -14.54
CA ARG A 203 19.15 17.44 -13.43
C ARG A 203 18.49 16.82 -12.20
N THR A 204 17.24 17.20 -11.94
CA THR A 204 16.45 16.61 -10.85
C THR A 204 16.22 15.13 -11.11
N ILE A 205 15.74 14.76 -12.30
CA ILE A 205 15.51 13.38 -12.70
C ILE A 205 16.80 12.55 -12.58
N ASP A 206 17.92 13.05 -13.10
CA ASP A 206 19.23 12.38 -13.03
C ASP A 206 19.63 12.08 -11.58
N SER A 207 19.46 13.05 -10.68
CA SER A 207 19.74 12.89 -9.24
C SER A 207 18.87 11.84 -8.55
N PHE A 208 17.67 11.58 -9.08
CA PHE A 208 16.71 10.60 -8.54
C PHE A 208 16.63 9.32 -9.37
N SER A 209 17.68 8.98 -10.12
CA SER A 209 17.78 7.72 -10.88
C SER A 209 17.46 6.46 -10.06
N HIS A 210 17.80 6.43 -8.77
CA HIS A 210 17.46 5.35 -7.83
C HIS A 210 15.95 5.20 -7.51
N LEU A 211 15.14 6.22 -7.84
CA LEU A 211 13.69 6.20 -7.67
C LEU A 211 12.93 5.80 -8.94
N THR A 212 13.62 5.58 -10.05
CA THR A 212 13.01 5.22 -11.34
C THR A 212 12.17 3.96 -11.25
N ALA A 213 11.13 3.87 -12.09
CA ALA A 213 10.23 2.72 -12.13
C ALA A 213 10.98 1.39 -12.38
N GLY A 214 12.07 1.43 -13.18
CA GLY A 214 12.93 0.28 -13.46
C GLY A 214 13.96 -0.05 -12.37
N SER A 215 14.25 0.87 -11.44
CA SER A 215 15.16 0.63 -10.30
C SER A 215 14.51 -0.16 -9.17
N GLN A 216 13.22 -0.49 -9.28
CA GLN A 216 12.74 -1.64 -8.53
C GLN A 216 13.51 -2.83 -9.03
N SER A 217 14.26 -3.52 -8.15
CA SER A 217 14.51 -4.92 -8.39
C SER A 217 13.12 -5.50 -8.66
N LYS A 218 12.87 -5.89 -9.90
CA LYS A 218 11.85 -6.86 -10.24
C LYS A 218 11.97 -7.87 -9.11
N ARG A 219 10.96 -7.98 -8.24
CA ARG A 219 11.00 -8.92 -7.11
C ARG A 219 10.98 -10.29 -7.77
N GLU A 220 12.14 -10.75 -8.22
CA GLU A 220 12.43 -12.07 -8.76
C GLU A 220 12.42 -13.00 -7.56
N GLY A 221 11.21 -13.25 -7.08
CA GLY A 221 10.97 -14.04 -5.90
C GLY A 221 9.47 -14.17 -5.71
N LEU A 222 8.98 -15.39 -5.87
CA LEU A 222 7.64 -15.81 -5.42
C LEU A 222 7.33 -15.17 -4.07
N SER A 223 6.27 -14.35 -4.01
CA SER A 223 5.71 -13.77 -2.77
C SER A 223 5.65 -14.85 -1.68
N LYS A 224 6.00 -14.54 -0.42
CA LYS A 224 5.95 -15.55 0.65
C LYS A 224 4.55 -16.17 0.77
N ALA A 225 3.50 -15.40 0.47
CA ALA A 225 2.13 -15.91 0.39
C ALA A 225 1.98 -17.02 -0.65
N SER A 226 2.56 -16.83 -1.85
CA SER A 226 2.56 -17.86 -2.90
C SER A 226 3.37 -19.10 -2.51
N ARG A 227 4.46 -18.95 -1.75
CA ARG A 227 5.21 -20.09 -1.17
C ARG A 227 4.41 -20.83 -0.11
N ILE A 228 3.72 -20.12 0.78
CA ILE A 228 2.87 -20.71 1.83
C ILE A 228 1.69 -21.48 1.21
N LEU A 229 1.12 -20.95 0.13
CA LEU A 229 0.04 -21.59 -0.63
C LEU A 229 0.51 -22.73 -1.55
N GLY A 230 1.81 -23.05 -1.57
CA GLY A 230 2.38 -24.13 -2.38
C GLY A 230 2.57 -23.80 -3.86
N GLY A 231 2.31 -22.55 -4.28
CA GLY A 231 2.42 -22.08 -5.65
C GLY A 231 1.34 -22.64 -6.60
N GLY A 232 1.36 -22.16 -7.84
CA GLY A 232 0.46 -22.63 -8.90
C GLY A 232 -0.96 -22.07 -8.83
N LYS A 233 -1.88 -22.70 -9.57
CA LYS A 233 -3.23 -22.16 -9.85
C LYS A 233 -4.03 -21.78 -8.60
N VAL A 234 -3.91 -22.54 -7.50
CA VAL A 234 -4.64 -22.25 -6.25
C VAL A 234 -4.14 -20.95 -5.61
N ALA A 235 -2.81 -20.76 -5.57
CA ALA A 235 -2.21 -19.54 -5.07
C ALA A 235 -2.61 -18.33 -5.94
N ASP A 236 -2.59 -18.50 -7.26
CA ASP A 236 -2.98 -17.43 -8.19
C ASP A 236 -4.47 -17.08 -8.09
N THR A 237 -5.32 -18.06 -7.82
CA THR A 237 -6.76 -17.90 -7.59
C THR A 237 -7.04 -17.14 -6.29
N LEU A 238 -6.40 -17.53 -5.18
CA LEU A 238 -6.55 -16.90 -3.87
C LEU A 238 -5.97 -15.49 -3.79
N LEU A 239 -4.91 -15.22 -4.55
CA LEU A 239 -4.24 -13.91 -4.63
C LEU A 239 -4.83 -13.01 -5.73
N TRP A 240 -5.90 -13.42 -6.40
CA TRP A 240 -6.57 -12.63 -7.46
C TRP A 240 -5.64 -12.24 -8.63
N LYS A 241 -4.65 -13.07 -8.95
CA LYS A 241 -3.71 -12.80 -10.06
C LYS A 241 -4.35 -13.06 -11.42
N ASP A 242 -5.25 -14.04 -11.51
CA ASP A 242 -6.06 -14.31 -12.70
C ASP A 242 -7.55 -14.11 -12.36
N LEU A 243 -8.07 -12.95 -12.75
CA LEU A 243 -9.45 -12.55 -12.46
C LEU A 243 -10.48 -13.55 -13.01
N LYS A 244 -10.21 -14.19 -14.16
CA LYS A 244 -11.15 -15.15 -14.76
C LYS A 244 -11.20 -16.43 -13.94
N GLN A 245 -10.03 -16.99 -13.59
CA GLN A 245 -9.96 -18.20 -12.77
C GLN A 245 -10.54 -17.97 -11.37
N THR A 246 -10.24 -16.84 -10.74
CA THR A 246 -10.80 -16.49 -9.43
C THR A 246 -12.31 -16.34 -9.48
N LEU A 247 -12.87 -15.65 -10.49
CA LEU A 247 -14.32 -15.51 -10.64
C LEU A 247 -15.00 -16.86 -10.85
N THR A 248 -14.44 -17.73 -11.70
CA THR A 248 -14.97 -19.08 -11.93
C THR A 248 -14.93 -19.92 -10.65
N ALA A 249 -13.82 -19.88 -9.90
CA ALA A 249 -13.69 -20.60 -8.64
C ALA A 249 -14.69 -20.11 -7.58
N VAL A 250 -14.88 -18.79 -7.47
CA VAL A 250 -15.88 -18.20 -6.58
C VAL A 250 -17.30 -18.60 -6.99
N LEU A 251 -17.64 -18.59 -8.28
CA LEU A 251 -18.95 -19.03 -8.77
C LEU A 251 -19.22 -20.51 -8.47
N ILE A 252 -18.24 -21.38 -8.69
CA ILE A 252 -18.32 -22.81 -8.34
C ILE A 252 -18.57 -22.95 -6.84
N LEU A 253 -17.84 -22.21 -6.03
CA LEU A 253 -17.94 -22.30 -4.59
C LEU A 253 -19.26 -21.73 -4.03
N VAL A 254 -19.78 -20.65 -4.60
CA VAL A 254 -21.12 -20.11 -4.31
C VAL A 254 -22.20 -21.13 -4.68
N SER A 255 -22.02 -21.81 -5.82
CA SER A 255 -22.93 -22.88 -6.25
C SER A 255 -22.92 -24.05 -5.28
N ILE A 256 -21.74 -24.45 -4.79
CA ILE A 256 -21.58 -25.47 -3.74
C ILE A 256 -22.25 -25.01 -2.43
N TYR A 257 -22.01 -23.77 -2.00
CA TYR A 257 -22.60 -23.22 -0.79
C TYR A 257 -24.13 -23.26 -0.83
N TYR A 258 -24.74 -22.82 -1.93
CA TYR A 258 -26.19 -22.79 -2.04
C TYR A 258 -26.82 -24.19 -2.10
N ASN A 259 -26.18 -25.13 -2.80
CA ASN A 259 -26.71 -26.49 -2.96
C ASN A 259 -26.51 -27.38 -1.73
N PHE A 260 -25.44 -27.17 -0.95
CA PHE A 260 -25.03 -28.09 0.11
C PHE A 260 -25.12 -27.49 1.52
N VAL A 261 -24.85 -26.19 1.68
CA VAL A 261 -24.64 -25.56 2.99
C VAL A 261 -25.83 -24.69 3.40
N ALA A 262 -26.41 -23.92 2.48
CA ALA A 262 -27.56 -23.06 2.75
C ALA A 262 -28.82 -23.86 3.10
N THR A 263 -28.96 -25.09 2.59
CA THR A 263 -30.13 -25.96 2.82
C THR A 263 -30.07 -26.76 4.13
N GLY A 264 -29.08 -26.52 5.01
CA GLY A 264 -28.98 -27.20 6.32
C GLY A 264 -28.92 -28.73 6.24
N SER A 265 -28.48 -29.28 5.10
CA SER A 265 -28.58 -30.70 4.79
C SER A 265 -27.50 -31.49 5.54
N THR A 266 -27.85 -32.68 6.07
CA THR A 266 -26.85 -33.59 6.67
C THR A 266 -25.88 -34.10 5.60
N ILE A 267 -24.71 -34.59 6.02
CA ILE A 267 -23.68 -35.13 5.10
C ILE A 267 -24.26 -36.19 4.15
N ILE A 268 -25.18 -37.02 4.65
CA ILE A 268 -25.84 -38.08 3.86
C ILE A 268 -26.73 -37.46 2.78
N THR A 269 -27.54 -36.47 3.13
CA THR A 269 -28.41 -35.78 2.16
C THR A 269 -27.60 -34.99 1.13
N ALA A 270 -26.48 -34.40 1.54
CA ALA A 270 -25.53 -33.75 0.63
C ALA A 270 -24.91 -34.75 -0.35
N LEU A 271 -24.41 -35.88 0.15
CA LEU A 271 -23.83 -36.93 -0.69
C LEU A 271 -24.84 -37.47 -1.70
N SER A 272 -26.08 -37.71 -1.26
CA SER A 272 -27.18 -38.18 -2.11
C SER A 272 -27.52 -37.17 -3.22
N LYS A 273 -27.65 -35.87 -2.89
CA LYS A 273 -27.86 -34.82 -3.89
C LYS A 273 -26.70 -34.69 -4.87
N ALA A 274 -25.45 -34.81 -4.41
CA ALA A 274 -24.26 -34.77 -5.27
C ALA A 274 -24.23 -35.95 -6.26
N LEU A 275 -24.55 -37.15 -5.78
CA LEU A 275 -24.67 -38.35 -6.61
C LEU A 275 -25.82 -38.22 -7.61
N LEU A 276 -26.96 -37.65 -7.20
CA LEU A 276 -28.10 -37.40 -8.07
C LEU A 276 -27.73 -36.42 -9.20
N VAL A 277 -27.14 -35.28 -8.88
CA VAL A 277 -26.70 -34.29 -9.88
C VAL A 277 -25.63 -34.88 -10.80
N SER A 278 -24.68 -35.62 -10.25
CA SER A 278 -23.63 -36.29 -11.06
C SER A 278 -24.23 -37.34 -11.99
N SER A 279 -25.22 -38.11 -11.52
CA SER A 279 -25.93 -39.11 -12.32
C SER A 279 -26.72 -38.46 -13.45
N VAL A 280 -27.48 -37.39 -13.16
CA VAL A 280 -28.22 -36.62 -14.17
C VAL A 280 -27.25 -35.99 -15.18
N PHE A 281 -26.13 -35.42 -14.71
CA PHE A 281 -25.09 -34.87 -15.58
C PHE A 281 -24.49 -35.93 -16.50
N LEU A 282 -24.08 -37.08 -15.96
CA LEU A 282 -23.52 -38.18 -16.75
C LEU A 282 -24.53 -38.73 -17.76
N PHE A 283 -25.82 -38.81 -17.37
CA PHE A 283 -26.90 -39.25 -18.24
C PHE A 283 -27.14 -38.27 -19.39
N LEU A 284 -27.25 -36.97 -19.10
CA LEU A 284 -27.38 -35.92 -20.11
C LEU A 284 -26.14 -35.92 -21.03
N HIS A 285 -24.94 -35.90 -20.46
CA HIS A 285 -23.68 -35.92 -21.21
C HIS A 285 -23.53 -37.18 -22.08
N GLY A 286 -24.09 -38.32 -21.67
CA GLY A 286 -24.14 -39.55 -22.46
C GLY A 286 -25.10 -39.48 -23.65
N ILE A 287 -26.16 -38.68 -23.55
CA ILE A 287 -27.17 -38.48 -24.61
C ILE A 287 -26.75 -37.40 -25.62
N LEU A 288 -25.90 -36.45 -25.23
CA LEU A 288 -25.48 -35.37 -26.12
C LEU A 288 -24.72 -35.91 -27.36
N PRO A 289 -25.11 -35.51 -28.59
CA PRO A 289 -24.38 -35.85 -29.81
C PRO A 289 -22.98 -35.22 -29.83
N GLU A 290 -22.03 -35.88 -30.51
CA GLU A 290 -20.61 -35.49 -30.52
C GLU A 290 -20.34 -34.12 -31.14
N LYS A 291 -21.30 -33.58 -31.90
CA LYS A 291 -21.28 -32.23 -32.46
C LYS A 291 -22.59 -31.50 -32.14
N ILE A 292 -22.48 -30.37 -31.44
CA ILE A 292 -23.59 -29.45 -31.20
C ILE A 292 -23.12 -28.06 -31.60
N PHE A 293 -23.83 -27.41 -32.54
CA PHE A 293 -23.57 -26.02 -32.97
C PHE A 293 -22.09 -25.72 -33.29
N GLY A 294 -21.37 -26.65 -33.92
CA GLY A 294 -19.96 -26.46 -34.33
C GLY A 294 -18.90 -26.74 -33.27
N TYR A 295 -19.28 -27.11 -32.04
CA TYR A 295 -18.37 -27.54 -30.98
C TYR A 295 -18.35 -29.07 -30.85
N THR A 296 -17.16 -29.66 -30.76
CA THR A 296 -16.95 -31.10 -30.50
C THR A 296 -16.93 -31.37 -29.01
N ILE A 297 -17.87 -32.19 -28.53
CA ILE A 297 -17.95 -32.59 -27.12
C ILE A 297 -17.14 -33.87 -26.93
N GLU A 298 -16.10 -33.81 -26.11
CA GLU A 298 -15.23 -34.96 -25.82
C GLU A 298 -15.94 -35.94 -24.88
N LYS A 299 -16.27 -37.15 -25.36
CA LYS A 299 -16.92 -38.18 -24.54
C LYS A 299 -15.97 -38.72 -23.47
N ILE A 300 -16.47 -38.87 -22.25
CA ILE A 300 -15.68 -39.39 -21.13
C ILE A 300 -15.34 -40.87 -21.40
N PRO A 301 -14.05 -41.26 -21.48
CA PRO A 301 -13.67 -42.64 -21.80
C PRO A 301 -13.98 -43.59 -20.63
N ALA A 302 -14.43 -44.81 -20.96
CA ALA A 302 -14.81 -45.86 -19.99
C ALA A 302 -13.67 -46.25 -19.03
N SER A 303 -12.42 -46.02 -19.42
CA SER A 303 -11.23 -46.26 -18.59
C SER A 303 -11.21 -45.44 -17.29
N LYS A 304 -11.86 -44.27 -17.24
CA LYS A 304 -11.96 -43.47 -16.01
C LYS A 304 -12.94 -44.03 -14.97
N PHE A 305 -13.80 -44.97 -15.35
CA PHE A 305 -14.77 -45.62 -14.46
C PHE A 305 -14.31 -47.00 -13.98
N HIS A 306 -13.16 -47.50 -14.46
CA HIS A 306 -12.63 -48.79 -14.06
C HIS A 306 -11.68 -48.64 -12.87
N VAL A 307 -12.06 -49.19 -11.72
CA VAL A 307 -11.16 -49.29 -10.56
C VAL A 307 -10.33 -50.57 -10.71
N SER A 308 -9.01 -50.43 -10.90
CA SER A 308 -8.11 -51.60 -11.01
C SER A 308 -8.09 -52.41 -9.71
N LYS A 309 -7.86 -53.72 -9.83
CA LYS A 309 -7.65 -54.63 -8.69
C LYS A 309 -6.52 -54.15 -7.79
N ASP A 310 -5.45 -53.59 -8.35
CA ASP A 310 -4.31 -53.07 -7.57
C ASP A 310 -4.71 -51.87 -6.69
N THR A 311 -5.53 -50.95 -7.23
CA THR A 311 -6.03 -49.78 -6.49
C THR A 311 -6.98 -50.19 -5.38
N SER A 312 -7.84 -51.18 -5.63
CA SER A 312 -8.75 -51.74 -4.62
C SER A 312 -7.99 -52.44 -3.49
N HIS A 313 -6.98 -53.24 -3.84
CA HIS A 313 -6.14 -53.92 -2.86
C HIS A 313 -5.32 -52.94 -2.01
N HIS A 314 -4.77 -51.89 -2.61
CA HIS A 314 -4.06 -50.83 -1.88
C HIS A 314 -4.98 -50.08 -0.91
N LEU A 315 -6.21 -49.75 -1.33
CA LEU A 315 -7.20 -49.12 -0.47
C LEU A 315 -7.59 -50.01 0.71
N SER A 316 -7.86 -51.31 0.46
CA SER A 316 -8.17 -52.25 1.54
C SER A 316 -7.01 -52.41 2.51
N LEU A 317 -5.77 -52.49 2.01
CA LEU A 317 -4.59 -52.60 2.86
C LEU A 317 -4.42 -51.36 3.73
N SER A 318 -4.59 -50.16 3.15
CA SER A 318 -4.49 -48.88 3.85
C SER A 318 -5.51 -48.77 4.99
N VAL A 319 -6.75 -49.21 4.75
CA VAL A 319 -7.82 -49.21 5.76
C VAL A 319 -7.48 -50.18 6.90
N VAL A 320 -7.06 -51.39 6.58
CA VAL A 320 -6.66 -52.40 7.57
C VAL A 320 -5.47 -51.92 8.40
N THR A 321 -4.45 -51.34 7.75
CA THR A 321 -3.29 -50.79 8.47
C THR A 321 -3.66 -49.62 9.37
N SER A 322 -4.55 -48.73 8.90
CA SER A 322 -5.04 -47.60 9.72
C SER A 322 -5.82 -48.10 10.92
N TRP A 323 -6.74 -49.06 10.73
CA TRP A 323 -7.52 -49.68 11.80
C TRP A 323 -6.62 -50.34 12.83
N ASN A 324 -5.68 -51.19 12.39
CA ASN A 324 -4.75 -51.88 13.28
C ASN A 324 -3.86 -50.92 14.06
N THR A 325 -3.45 -49.81 13.45
CA THR A 325 -2.68 -48.75 14.12
C THR A 325 -3.51 -48.05 15.19
N THR A 326 -4.76 -47.70 14.90
CA THR A 326 -5.69 -47.11 15.87
C THR A 326 -5.96 -48.05 17.04
N VAL A 327 -6.19 -49.33 16.77
CA VAL A 327 -6.41 -50.34 17.83
C VAL A 327 -5.15 -50.51 18.69
N LYS A 328 -3.96 -50.51 18.10
CA LYS A 328 -2.69 -50.56 18.84
C LYS A 328 -2.48 -49.31 19.70
N ALA A 329 -2.80 -48.13 19.19
CA ALA A 329 -2.80 -46.88 19.95
C ALA A 329 -3.77 -46.93 21.13
N LEU A 330 -5.00 -47.41 20.91
CA LEU A 330 -6.02 -47.56 21.95
C LEU A 330 -5.58 -48.55 23.03
N LYS A 331 -4.99 -49.68 22.62
CA LYS A 331 -4.40 -50.66 23.56
C LYS A 331 -3.26 -50.06 24.39
N SER A 332 -2.41 -49.24 23.78
CA SER A 332 -1.33 -48.52 24.48
C SER A 332 -1.87 -47.49 25.48
N LEU A 333 -2.99 -46.82 25.15
CA LEU A 333 -3.69 -45.92 26.08
C LEU A 333 -4.27 -46.68 27.27
N CYS A 334 -4.88 -47.86 27.04
CA CYS A 334 -5.45 -48.68 28.11
C CYS A 334 -4.40 -49.25 29.09
N GLN A 335 -3.16 -49.42 28.64
CA GLN A 335 -2.07 -49.92 29.50
C GLN A 335 -1.50 -48.85 30.45
N GLY A 336 -1.80 -47.55 30.24
CA GLY A 336 -1.50 -46.47 31.18
C GLY A 336 -0.03 -46.06 31.31
N ASN A 337 0.89 -46.67 30.56
CA ASN A 337 2.33 -46.48 30.77
C ASN A 337 2.92 -45.22 30.10
N ASP A 338 2.25 -44.61 29.12
CA ASP A 338 2.78 -43.46 28.35
C ASP A 338 1.87 -42.22 28.47
N TRP A 339 2.20 -41.37 29.44
CA TRP A 339 1.47 -40.13 29.71
C TRP A 339 1.64 -39.07 28.61
N SER A 340 2.77 -39.09 27.88
CA SER A 340 3.00 -38.16 26.76
C SER A 340 2.13 -38.50 25.56
N PHE A 341 1.99 -39.79 25.25
CA PHE A 341 1.10 -40.27 24.21
C PHE A 341 -0.37 -39.99 24.56
N PHE A 342 -0.77 -40.22 25.82
CA PHE A 342 -2.12 -39.89 26.30
C PHE A 342 -2.45 -38.41 26.09
N LEU A 343 -1.58 -37.48 26.53
CA LEU A 343 -1.80 -36.05 26.36
C LEU A 343 -1.89 -35.64 24.88
N LYS A 344 -1.07 -36.23 24.00
CA LYS A 344 -1.15 -35.98 22.55
C LYS A 344 -2.51 -36.41 21.99
N VAL A 345 -3.00 -37.59 22.38
CA VAL A 345 -4.29 -38.11 21.92
C VAL A 345 -5.44 -37.25 22.44
N VAL A 346 -5.42 -36.86 23.72
CA VAL A 346 -6.41 -35.94 24.30
C VAL A 346 -6.40 -34.60 23.58
N PHE A 347 -5.23 -34.04 23.31
CA PHE A 347 -5.10 -32.79 22.57
C PHE A 347 -5.64 -32.89 21.13
N VAL A 348 -5.33 -33.98 20.42
CA VAL A 348 -5.85 -34.24 19.07
C VAL A 348 -7.38 -34.41 19.10
N LEU A 349 -7.92 -35.13 20.08
CA LEU A 349 -9.36 -35.30 20.26
C LEU A 349 -10.06 -33.98 20.64
N LEU A 350 -9.42 -33.12 21.44
CA LEU A 350 -9.90 -31.77 21.74
C LEU A 350 -9.96 -30.91 20.48
N ILE A 351 -8.92 -30.94 19.64
CA ILE A 351 -8.92 -30.24 18.35
C ILE A 351 -10.03 -30.79 17.44
N MET A 352 -10.17 -32.11 17.36
CA MET A 352 -11.22 -32.76 16.56
C MET A 352 -12.63 -32.42 17.08
N SER A 353 -12.82 -32.35 18.40
CA SER A 353 -14.09 -31.94 19.02
C SER A 353 -14.40 -30.48 18.72
N PHE A 354 -13.41 -29.59 18.77
CA PHE A 354 -13.58 -28.20 18.41
C PHE A 354 -13.88 -28.04 16.91
N ALA A 355 -13.15 -28.75 16.05
CA ALA A 355 -13.38 -28.77 14.61
C ALA A 355 -14.79 -29.31 14.26
N GLY A 356 -15.26 -30.34 14.98
CA GLY A 356 -16.61 -30.88 14.83
C GLY A 356 -17.73 -29.95 15.32
N ALA A 357 -17.43 -29.05 16.26
CA ALA A 357 -18.38 -28.03 16.74
C ALA A 357 -18.55 -26.88 15.74
N VAL A 358 -17.60 -26.67 14.82
CA VAL A 358 -17.73 -25.68 13.76
C VAL A 358 -18.67 -26.21 12.68
N SER A 359 -19.83 -25.57 12.53
CA SER A 359 -20.76 -25.94 11.46
C SER A 359 -20.13 -25.71 10.08
N LEU A 360 -20.44 -26.59 9.12
CA LEU A 360 -20.04 -26.41 7.70
C LEU A 360 -20.47 -25.03 7.17
N HIS A 361 -21.59 -24.50 7.68
CA HIS A 361 -22.06 -23.15 7.40
C HIS A 361 -21.08 -22.07 7.85
N SER A 362 -20.57 -22.15 9.08
CA SER A 362 -19.58 -21.21 9.60
C SER A 362 -18.26 -21.24 8.80
N ILE A 363 -17.81 -22.42 8.36
CA ILE A 363 -16.58 -22.55 7.55
C ILE A 363 -16.73 -21.85 6.20
N PHE A 364 -17.87 -22.03 5.53
CA PHE A 364 -18.10 -21.41 4.21
C PHE A 364 -18.38 -19.90 4.28
N VAL A 365 -19.18 -19.46 5.25
CA VAL A 365 -19.58 -18.04 5.37
C VAL A 365 -18.46 -17.18 5.94
N ILE A 366 -17.71 -17.70 6.91
CA ILE A 366 -16.69 -16.92 7.64
C ILE A 366 -15.29 -17.30 7.17
N GLY A 367 -14.97 -18.60 7.14
CA GLY A 367 -13.61 -19.07 6.87
C GLY A 367 -13.12 -18.73 5.46
N LEU A 368 -13.98 -18.86 4.46
CA LEU A 368 -13.57 -18.66 3.08
C LEU A 368 -13.34 -17.18 2.71
N PRO A 369 -14.24 -16.23 3.02
CA PRO A 369 -13.94 -14.81 2.82
C PRO A 369 -12.70 -14.36 3.59
N ILE A 370 -12.50 -14.86 4.82
CA ILE A 370 -11.29 -14.58 5.60
C ILE A 370 -10.05 -15.09 4.87
N ALA A 371 -10.07 -16.31 4.30
CA ALA A 371 -8.93 -16.81 3.55
C ALA A 371 -8.55 -15.89 2.37
N PHE A 372 -9.53 -15.48 1.56
CA PHE A 372 -9.29 -14.55 0.45
C PHE A 372 -8.77 -13.18 0.94
N ILE A 373 -9.36 -12.62 1.99
CA ILE A 373 -8.97 -11.31 2.52
C ILE A 373 -7.59 -11.36 3.17
N VAL A 374 -7.30 -12.37 4.00
CA VAL A 374 -6.04 -12.50 4.75
C VAL A 374 -4.85 -12.64 3.81
N PHE A 375 -4.94 -13.49 2.79
CA PHE A 375 -3.83 -13.65 1.84
C PHE A 375 -3.61 -12.40 0.98
N LEU A 376 -4.68 -11.71 0.57
CA LEU A 376 -4.59 -10.42 -0.12
C LEU A 376 -3.98 -9.31 0.76
N VAL A 377 -4.40 -9.22 2.02
CA VAL A 377 -3.87 -8.24 2.97
C VAL A 377 -2.41 -8.54 3.29
N TYR A 378 -2.05 -9.82 3.46
CA TYR A 378 -0.68 -10.25 3.67
C TYR A 378 0.22 -9.89 2.48
N GLU A 379 -0.23 -10.09 1.24
CA GLU A 379 0.53 -9.70 0.05
C GLU A 379 0.75 -8.18 -0.04
N LYS A 380 -0.25 -7.37 0.29
CA LYS A 380 -0.13 -5.90 0.28
C LYS A 380 0.70 -5.34 1.43
N LYS A 381 0.75 -6.02 2.58
CA LYS A 381 1.38 -5.53 3.83
C LYS A 381 2.49 -6.44 4.36
N GLU A 382 3.11 -7.24 3.49
CA GLU A 382 4.08 -8.27 3.87
C GLU A 382 5.18 -7.74 4.81
N GLN A 383 5.76 -6.57 4.50
CA GLN A 383 6.82 -5.96 5.32
C GLN A 383 6.33 -5.48 6.70
N GLU A 384 5.15 -4.88 6.76
CA GLU A 384 4.57 -4.38 8.01
C GLU A 384 4.19 -5.55 8.92
N ILE A 385 3.58 -6.60 8.36
CA ILE A 385 3.18 -7.81 9.10
C ILE A 385 4.40 -8.60 9.56
N ASP A 386 5.41 -8.79 8.69
CA ASP A 386 6.63 -9.49 9.07
C ASP A 386 7.39 -8.74 10.18
N SER A 387 7.40 -7.41 10.17
CA SER A 387 8.01 -6.61 11.23
C SER A 387 7.29 -6.78 12.59
N VAL A 388 5.95 -6.82 12.58
CA VAL A 388 5.13 -7.07 13.77
C VAL A 388 5.34 -8.50 14.26
N MET A 389 5.40 -9.47 13.36
CA MET A 389 5.58 -10.89 13.70
C MET A 389 6.98 -11.15 14.27
N LEU A 390 8.01 -10.50 13.72
CA LEU A 390 9.36 -10.52 14.30
C LEU A 390 9.38 -9.90 15.69
N GLY A 391 8.70 -8.76 15.89
CA GLY A 391 8.54 -8.13 17.20
C GLY A 391 7.81 -9.02 18.21
N PHE A 392 6.77 -9.72 17.77
CA PHE A 392 6.01 -10.65 18.62
C PHE A 392 6.85 -11.89 18.97
N LYS A 393 7.63 -12.40 18.02
CA LYS A 393 8.54 -13.53 18.23
C LYS A 393 9.69 -13.17 19.17
N SER A 394 10.26 -11.95 19.05
CA SER A 394 11.24 -11.45 20.00
C SER A 394 10.64 -11.23 21.39
N PHE A 395 9.41 -10.73 21.48
CA PHE A 395 8.70 -10.56 22.75
C PHE A 395 8.39 -11.92 23.41
N ALA A 396 7.89 -12.88 22.65
CA ALA A 396 7.63 -14.24 23.12
C ALA A 396 8.92 -14.96 23.54
N CYS A 397 10.02 -14.77 22.79
CA CYS A 397 11.34 -15.32 23.14
C CYS A 397 11.88 -14.69 24.42
N LYS A 398 11.78 -13.36 24.58
CA LYS A 398 12.15 -12.66 25.80
C LYS A 398 11.34 -13.14 27.01
N ARG A 399 10.03 -13.27 26.85
CA ARG A 399 9.14 -13.79 27.90
C ARG A 399 9.41 -15.26 28.24
N LYS A 400 9.74 -16.08 27.24
CA LYS A 400 10.16 -17.48 27.45
C LYS A 400 11.48 -17.55 28.21
N ASN A 401 12.43 -16.68 27.91
CA ASN A 401 13.71 -16.59 28.62
C ASN A 401 13.51 -16.09 30.07
N GLU A 402 12.68 -15.07 30.30
CA GLU A 402 12.35 -14.58 31.65
C GLU A 402 11.62 -15.64 32.50
N VAL A 403 10.71 -16.41 31.89
CA VAL A 403 10.02 -17.52 32.57
C VAL A 403 10.98 -18.68 32.84
N SER A 404 11.90 -18.96 31.92
CA SER A 404 12.94 -19.98 32.11
C SER A 404 13.96 -19.57 33.18
N GLU A 405 14.37 -18.30 33.24
CA GLU A 405 15.23 -17.77 34.30
C GLU A 405 14.52 -17.79 35.66
N LYS A 406 13.23 -17.50 35.73
CA LYS A 406 12.46 -17.61 36.99
C LYS A 406 12.24 -19.06 37.45
N LEU A 407 12.09 -20.01 36.53
CA LEU A 407 11.88 -21.43 36.86
C LEU A 407 13.18 -22.17 37.15
N PHE A 408 14.31 -21.80 36.52
CA PHE A 408 15.58 -22.52 36.63
C PHE A 408 16.71 -21.71 37.29
N GLY A 409 16.55 -20.40 37.51
CA GLY A 409 17.53 -19.52 38.15
C GLY A 409 17.50 -19.50 39.67
N SER A 410 16.52 -20.14 40.32
CA SER A 410 16.43 -20.23 41.79
C SER A 410 17.21 -21.41 42.40
N LYS A 411 18.09 -22.08 41.66
CA LYS A 411 19.01 -23.09 42.19
C LYS A 411 20.46 -22.70 41.91
N LYS A 412 21.00 -21.75 42.68
CA LYS A 412 22.44 -21.68 43.00
C LYS A 412 22.74 -20.65 44.10
N TYR A 413 23.26 -21.17 45.22
CA TYR A 413 23.93 -20.55 46.37
C TYR A 413 23.03 -19.65 47.24
N ASP A 414 22.78 -19.92 48.52
CA ASP A 414 23.48 -20.71 49.55
C ASP A 414 22.56 -21.69 50.31
#